data_AF-A0A419YE02-F1
#
_entry.id   AF-A0A419YE02-F1
#
_cell.length_a   1.000
_cell.length_b   1.000
_cell.length_c   1.000
_cell.angle_alpha   90.00
_cell.angle_beta   90.00
_cell.angle_gamma   90.00
#
_symmetry.space_group_name_H-M   'P 1'
#
loop_
_entity.id
_entity.type
_entity.pdbx_description
1 polymer ?
#
loop_
_entity_poly.entity_id
_entity_poly.type
_entity_poly.pdbx_seq_one_letter_code
_entity_poly.pdbx_strand_id
1 'polypeptide(L)'
;MSDTATAPAGSTLSDPGPAAAPDTALVRRRIRRWLWLFVVCLVLSGLTAFPLQSETSLLARLIDATGLDSALPALDSWVHRVREGVADGYGNHPFLAYGTDWLAFAHLVIAAAFWGPLKDPVRNVWIIRWAMIACGGVVPLALICGPLRGIPLFWRFVDMSFGVVGIVPLLIVHQLIRRLEWQQALAAHHDFARVVPSP
;
A
#
# COMPACT_ATOMS: atom_id res chain seq x y z
N MET A 1 -48.27 44.60 -48.02
CA MET A 1 -48.21 44.79 -46.55
C MET A 1 -47.77 43.45 -46.00
N SER A 2 -46.48 43.35 -45.68
CA SER A 2 -45.81 42.11 -45.28
C SER A 2 -45.85 42.02 -43.75
N ASP A 3 -46.50 41.01 -43.21
CA ASP A 3 -46.41 40.68 -41.78
C ASP A 3 -45.14 39.87 -41.53
N THR A 4 -44.24 40.49 -40.78
CA THR A 4 -42.99 39.95 -40.27
C THR A 4 -43.24 38.83 -39.27
N ALA A 5 -42.81 37.62 -39.62
CA ALA A 5 -42.69 36.51 -38.68
C ALA A 5 -41.51 36.76 -37.74
N THR A 6 -41.80 37.00 -36.47
CA THR A 6 -40.82 37.10 -35.38
C THR A 6 -40.18 35.74 -35.13
N ALA A 7 -38.89 35.60 -35.42
CA ALA A 7 -38.08 34.45 -35.02
C ALA A 7 -37.84 34.49 -33.50
N PRO A 8 -38.00 33.38 -32.75
CA PRO A 8 -37.64 33.36 -31.35
C PRO A 8 -36.12 33.28 -31.21
N ALA A 9 -35.62 34.10 -30.29
CA ALA A 9 -34.21 34.26 -29.95
C ALA A 9 -33.52 32.91 -29.69
N GLY A 10 -32.32 32.77 -30.28
CA GLY A 10 -31.42 31.66 -30.01
C GLY A 10 -31.14 31.55 -28.53
N SER A 11 -31.46 30.39 -27.97
CA SER A 11 -30.95 29.97 -26.67
C SER A 11 -29.44 29.78 -26.80
N THR A 12 -28.68 30.73 -26.27
CA THR A 12 -27.27 30.53 -25.95
C THR A 12 -27.20 29.44 -24.89
N LEU A 13 -27.10 28.18 -25.33
CA LEU A 13 -26.62 27.09 -24.50
C LEU A 13 -25.22 27.49 -24.03
N SER A 14 -25.15 27.94 -22.79
CA SER A 14 -23.91 28.14 -22.05
C SER A 14 -23.09 26.85 -22.12
N ASP A 15 -22.00 26.87 -22.87
CA ASP A 15 -21.03 25.79 -22.97
C ASP A 15 -20.40 25.53 -21.59
N PRO A 16 -20.62 24.36 -20.95
CA PRO A 16 -19.94 24.04 -19.71
C PRO A 16 -18.60 23.34 -20.03
N GLY A 17 -17.60 24.10 -20.46
CA GLY A 17 -16.20 23.72 -20.25
C GLY A 17 -15.68 24.31 -18.92
N PRO A 18 -14.65 23.79 -18.23
CA PRO A 18 -14.12 22.44 -18.05
C PRO A 18 -14.34 21.96 -16.58
N ALA A 19 -15.58 21.62 -16.20
CA ALA A 19 -15.90 21.30 -14.80
C ALA A 19 -15.29 19.98 -14.27
N ALA A 20 -14.75 19.11 -15.14
CA ALA A 20 -14.21 17.80 -14.75
C ALA A 20 -12.74 17.81 -14.24
N ALA A 21 -12.00 18.90 -14.46
CA ALA A 21 -10.56 18.98 -14.15
C ALA A 21 -10.18 19.02 -12.64
N PRO A 22 -10.88 19.75 -11.74
CA PRO A 22 -10.46 19.85 -10.35
C PRO A 22 -10.67 18.57 -9.56
N ASP A 23 -11.78 17.84 -9.79
CA ASP A 23 -12.12 16.61 -9.05
C ASP A 23 -11.15 15.47 -9.34
N THR A 24 -10.75 15.31 -10.60
CA THR A 24 -9.79 14.26 -11.02
C THR A 24 -8.40 14.49 -10.41
N ALA A 25 -7.97 15.76 -10.30
CA ALA A 25 -6.71 16.12 -9.65
C ALA A 25 -6.72 15.81 -8.15
N LEU A 26 -7.84 16.08 -7.46
CA LEU A 26 -8.01 15.75 -6.04
C LEU A 26 -7.98 14.24 -5.79
N VAL A 27 -8.69 13.45 -6.61
CA VAL A 27 -8.67 11.98 -6.55
C VAL A 27 -7.25 11.46 -6.75
N ARG A 28 -6.51 11.97 -7.76
CA ARG A 28 -5.12 11.57 -8.01
C ARG A 28 -4.20 11.91 -6.83
N ARG A 29 -4.36 13.07 -6.20
CA ARG A 29 -3.59 13.45 -4.99
C ARG A 29 -3.90 12.51 -3.82
N ARG A 30 -5.16 12.09 -3.64
CA ARG A 30 -5.54 11.13 -2.59
C ARG A 30 -4.93 9.76 -2.85
N ILE A 31 -4.98 9.26 -4.10
CA ILE A 31 -4.30 8.01 -4.50
C ILE A 31 -2.82 8.07 -4.14
N ARG A 32 -2.12 9.13 -4.55
CA ARG A 32 -0.68 9.28 -4.28
C ARG A 32 -0.35 9.30 -2.79
N ARG A 33 -1.17 9.97 -1.96
CA ARG A 33 -0.98 9.99 -0.50
C ARG A 33 -1.07 8.60 0.12
N TRP A 34 -2.10 7.84 -0.23
CA TRP A 34 -2.27 6.47 0.27
C TRP A 34 -1.18 5.52 -0.23
N LEU A 35 -0.77 5.67 -1.49
CA LEU A 35 0.35 4.90 -2.04
C LEU A 35 1.66 5.23 -1.34
N TRP A 36 1.95 6.51 -1.09
CA TRP A 36 3.14 6.90 -0.34
C TRP A 36 3.13 6.36 1.09
N LEU A 37 1.99 6.43 1.78
CA LEU A 37 1.85 5.82 3.10
C LEU A 37 2.19 4.33 3.06
N PHE A 38 1.61 3.58 2.12
CA PHE A 38 1.88 2.16 1.96
C PHE A 38 3.37 1.88 1.66
N VAL A 39 3.95 2.61 0.70
CA VAL A 39 5.36 2.46 0.30
C VAL A 39 6.30 2.77 1.46
N VAL A 40 6.07 3.84 2.21
CA VAL A 40 6.89 4.18 3.38
C VAL A 40 6.81 3.09 4.43
N CYS A 41 5.61 2.62 4.78
CA CYS A 41 5.45 1.52 5.73
C CYS A 41 6.14 0.24 5.25
N LEU A 42 6.02 -0.10 3.96
CA LEU A 42 6.68 -1.26 3.37
C LEU A 42 8.21 -1.15 3.44
N VAL A 43 8.76 0.02 3.09
CA VAL A 43 10.21 0.28 3.15
C VAL A 43 10.69 0.21 4.59
N LEU A 44 10.03 0.90 5.53
CA LEU A 44 10.41 0.86 6.95
C LEU A 44 10.37 -0.57 7.49
N SER A 45 9.33 -1.35 7.15
CA SER A 45 9.23 -2.76 7.52
C SER A 45 10.35 -3.63 6.93
N GLY A 46 10.85 -3.31 5.74
CA GLY A 46 11.98 -4.03 5.15
C GLY A 46 13.32 -3.62 5.76
N LEU A 47 13.49 -2.32 6.05
CA LEU A 47 14.73 -1.79 6.59
C LEU A 47 15.05 -2.32 7.99
N THR A 48 14.06 -2.73 8.79
CA THR A 48 14.30 -3.36 10.10
C THR A 48 15.05 -4.70 10.01
N ALA A 49 15.08 -5.34 8.83
CA ALA A 49 15.83 -6.57 8.64
C ALA A 49 17.35 -6.34 8.56
N PHE A 50 17.82 -5.13 8.24
CA PHE A 50 19.25 -4.81 8.22
C PHE A 50 19.86 -4.81 9.64
N PRO A 51 19.37 -3.99 10.61
CA PRO A 51 19.90 -3.97 11.97
C PRO A 51 19.18 -4.98 12.90
N LEU A 52 18.76 -6.14 12.41
CA LEU A 52 17.88 -7.06 13.16
C LEU A 52 18.41 -7.42 14.57
N GLN A 53 19.71 -7.63 14.72
CA GLN A 53 20.32 -7.89 16.03
C GLN A 53 20.21 -6.70 16.99
N SER A 54 20.40 -5.47 16.49
CA SER A 54 20.28 -4.26 17.30
C SER A 54 18.82 -3.98 17.67
N GLU A 55 17.90 -4.18 16.73
CA GLU A 55 16.46 -4.01 16.94
C GLU A 55 15.91 -5.00 17.95
N THR A 56 16.27 -6.29 17.85
CA THR A 56 15.86 -7.30 18.85
C THR A 56 16.46 -7.04 20.23
N SER A 57 17.69 -6.52 20.29
CA SER A 57 18.32 -6.10 21.55
C SER A 57 17.65 -4.85 22.14
N LEU A 58 17.25 -3.90 21.31
CA LEU A 58 16.48 -2.72 21.73
C LEU A 58 15.11 -3.13 22.26
N LEU A 59 14.39 -4.00 21.55
CA LEU A 59 13.07 -4.47 21.95
C LEU A 59 13.10 -5.18 23.31
N ALA A 60 14.07 -6.06 23.54
CA ALA A 60 14.23 -6.72 24.85
C ALA A 60 14.44 -5.70 25.98
N ARG A 61 15.34 -4.73 25.78
CA ARG A 61 15.58 -3.66 26.76
C ARG A 61 14.35 -2.80 27.03
N LEU A 62 13.50 -2.57 26.02
CA LEU A 62 12.25 -1.83 26.20
C LEU A 62 11.22 -2.62 27.00
N ILE A 63 11.13 -3.94 26.80
CA ILE A 63 10.26 -4.81 27.61
C ILE A 63 10.71 -4.78 29.07
N ASP A 64 12.02 -4.96 29.31
CA ASP A 64 12.62 -4.88 30.64
C ASP A 64 12.33 -3.52 31.32
N ALA A 65 12.50 -2.42 30.58
CA ALA A 65 12.34 -1.06 31.12
C ALA A 65 10.88 -0.66 31.37
N THR A 66 9.92 -1.28 30.67
CA THR A 66 8.49 -0.94 30.78
C THR A 66 7.75 -1.80 31.82
N GLY A 67 8.42 -2.79 32.42
CA GLY A 67 7.80 -3.72 33.37
C GLY A 67 6.78 -4.67 32.72
N LEU A 68 6.83 -4.79 31.39
CA LEU A 68 5.94 -5.66 30.62
C LEU A 68 6.26 -7.15 30.81
N ASP A 69 7.46 -7.44 31.31
CA ASP A 69 7.93 -8.76 31.74
C ASP A 69 6.95 -9.45 32.71
N SER A 70 6.46 -8.70 33.69
CA SER A 70 5.51 -9.17 34.70
C SER A 70 4.09 -9.36 34.17
N ALA A 71 3.68 -8.52 33.22
CA ALA A 71 2.33 -8.53 32.65
C ALA A 71 2.16 -9.56 31.53
N LEU A 72 3.21 -9.80 30.73
CA LEU A 72 3.20 -10.66 29.56
C LEU A 72 4.44 -11.58 29.53
N PRO A 73 4.56 -12.54 30.47
CA PRO A 73 5.76 -13.38 30.63
C PRO A 73 6.05 -14.25 29.39
N ALA A 74 5.02 -14.60 28.62
CA ALA A 74 5.19 -15.35 27.36
C ALA A 74 5.81 -14.49 26.24
N LEU A 75 5.51 -13.18 26.21
CA LEU A 75 6.10 -12.24 25.26
C LEU A 75 7.55 -11.97 25.62
N ASP A 76 7.81 -11.73 26.89
CA ASP A 76 9.15 -11.52 27.45
C ASP A 76 10.10 -12.68 27.10
N SER A 77 9.76 -13.88 27.55
CA SER A 77 10.55 -15.09 27.27
C SER A 77 10.76 -15.34 25.78
N TRP A 78 9.79 -14.99 24.93
CA TRP A 78 9.94 -15.08 23.48
C TRP A 78 10.91 -14.05 22.92
N VAL A 79 10.82 -12.78 23.31
CA VAL A 79 11.70 -11.72 22.83
C VAL A 79 13.14 -11.96 23.27
N HIS A 80 13.37 -12.37 24.53
CA HIS A 80 14.71 -12.73 25.00
C HIS A 80 15.30 -13.92 24.24
N ARG A 81 14.50 -14.97 23.99
CA ARG A 81 14.92 -16.11 23.17
C ARG A 81 15.30 -15.69 21.74
N VAL A 82 14.51 -14.81 21.11
CA VAL A 82 14.79 -14.32 19.75
C VAL A 82 16.07 -13.47 19.74
N ARG A 83 16.23 -12.54 20.71
CA ARG A 83 17.45 -11.73 20.85
C ARG A 83 18.69 -12.61 20.97
N GLU A 84 18.66 -13.61 21.85
CA GLU A 84 19.78 -14.52 22.07
C GLU A 84 20.07 -15.37 20.83
N GLY A 85 19.04 -15.94 20.20
CA GLY A 85 19.21 -16.72 18.97
C GLY A 85 19.79 -15.91 17.81
N VAL A 86 19.37 -14.65 17.64
CA VAL A 86 19.92 -13.75 16.61
C VAL A 86 21.36 -13.36 16.94
N ALA A 87 21.66 -13.00 18.19
CA ALA A 87 22.99 -12.61 18.60
C ALA A 87 24.00 -13.76 18.49
N ASP A 88 23.63 -14.98 18.92
CA ASP A 88 24.45 -16.18 18.79
C ASP A 88 24.64 -16.57 17.32
N GLY A 89 23.55 -16.56 16.55
CA GLY A 89 23.57 -16.85 15.11
C GLY A 89 24.50 -15.91 14.35
N TYR A 90 24.32 -14.60 14.47
CA TYR A 90 25.16 -13.63 13.74
C TYR A 90 26.57 -13.51 14.31
N GLY A 91 26.76 -13.72 15.62
CA GLY A 91 28.08 -13.70 16.24
C GLY A 91 28.95 -14.86 15.78
N ASN A 92 28.40 -16.08 15.75
CA ASN A 92 29.14 -17.28 15.37
C ASN A 92 29.11 -17.54 13.85
N HIS A 93 28.05 -17.11 13.16
CA HIS A 93 27.80 -17.37 11.74
C HIS A 93 27.32 -16.08 11.03
N PRO A 94 28.18 -15.06 10.89
CA PRO A 94 27.78 -13.74 10.38
C PRO A 94 27.22 -13.77 8.96
N PHE A 95 27.59 -14.77 8.14
CA PHE A 95 27.02 -14.95 6.80
C PHE A 95 25.50 -15.18 6.80
N LEU A 96 24.89 -15.58 7.93
CA LEU A 96 23.43 -15.70 8.06
C LEU A 96 22.71 -14.35 7.96
N ALA A 97 23.36 -13.25 8.36
CA ALA A 97 22.82 -11.89 8.22
C ALA A 97 22.63 -11.51 6.74
N TYR A 98 23.38 -12.11 5.83
CA TYR A 98 23.18 -11.88 4.40
C TYR A 98 21.79 -12.33 3.92
N GLY A 99 21.19 -13.35 4.56
CA GLY A 99 19.82 -13.76 4.28
C GLY A 99 18.80 -12.66 4.60
N THR A 100 19.00 -11.92 5.69
CA THR A 100 18.13 -10.79 6.07
C THR A 100 18.39 -9.56 5.21
N ASP A 101 19.61 -9.36 4.71
CA ASP A 101 19.91 -8.31 3.72
C ASP A 101 19.09 -8.51 2.43
N TRP A 102 18.98 -9.76 1.95
CA TRP A 102 18.13 -10.07 0.80
C TRP A 102 16.65 -9.84 1.07
N LEU A 103 16.18 -10.14 2.29
CA LEU A 103 14.79 -9.85 2.68
C LEU A 103 14.53 -8.34 2.69
N ALA A 104 15.45 -7.55 3.24
CA ALA A 104 15.37 -6.09 3.20
C ALA A 104 15.35 -5.57 1.76
N PHE A 105 16.26 -6.07 0.92
CA PHE A 105 16.34 -5.70 -0.48
C PHE A 105 15.05 -6.03 -1.25
N ALA A 106 14.44 -7.19 -1.01
CA ALA A 106 13.17 -7.55 -1.63
C ALA A 106 12.08 -6.50 -1.36
N HIS A 107 11.98 -5.98 -0.13
CA HIS A 107 11.02 -4.91 0.19
C HIS A 107 11.30 -3.63 -0.59
N LEU A 108 12.58 -3.27 -0.76
CA LEU A 108 12.97 -2.10 -1.56
C LEU A 108 12.62 -2.27 -3.05
N VAL A 109 12.83 -3.47 -3.60
CA VAL A 109 12.46 -3.79 -4.99
C VAL A 109 10.93 -3.74 -5.17
N ILE A 110 10.18 -4.30 -4.23
CA ILE A 110 8.71 -4.25 -4.24
C ILE A 110 8.23 -2.79 -4.14
N ALA A 111 8.81 -1.99 -3.25
CA ALA A 111 8.52 -0.57 -3.13
C ALA A 111 8.81 0.19 -4.43
N ALA A 112 9.92 -0.11 -5.11
CA ALA A 112 10.27 0.52 -6.37
C ALA A 112 9.23 0.26 -7.47
N ALA A 113 8.58 -0.92 -7.47
CA ALA A 113 7.51 -1.23 -8.42
C ALA A 113 6.31 -0.25 -8.31
N PHE A 114 6.07 0.34 -7.14
CA PHE A 114 5.01 1.34 -6.94
C PHE A 114 5.27 2.68 -7.64
N TRP A 115 6.45 2.90 -8.20
CA TRP A 115 6.73 4.06 -9.05
C TRP A 115 5.75 4.17 -10.23
N GLY A 116 5.37 3.02 -10.83
CA GLY A 116 4.38 2.96 -11.91
C GLY A 116 3.03 3.56 -11.50
N PRO A 117 2.36 3.02 -10.46
CA PRO A 117 1.11 3.57 -9.93
C PRO A 117 1.20 5.02 -9.43
N LEU A 118 2.34 5.45 -8.89
CA LEU A 118 2.52 6.85 -8.47
C LEU A 118 2.50 7.82 -9.67
N LYS A 119 3.07 7.40 -10.80
CA LYS A 119 3.08 8.16 -12.05
C LYS A 119 1.71 8.11 -12.75
N ASP A 120 1.24 6.90 -13.03
CA ASP A 120 -0.04 6.65 -13.71
C ASP A 120 -0.78 5.45 -13.07
N PRO A 121 -1.73 5.71 -12.16
CA PRO A 121 -2.37 4.66 -11.39
C PRO A 121 -3.40 3.85 -12.19
N VAL A 122 -3.99 4.39 -13.27
CA VAL A 122 -4.99 3.68 -14.08
C VAL A 122 -4.28 2.61 -14.92
N ARG A 123 -3.25 3.02 -15.66
CA ARG A 123 -2.46 2.10 -16.50
C ARG A 123 -1.75 1.01 -15.69
N ASN A 124 -1.42 1.29 -14.43
CA ASN A 124 -0.68 0.39 -13.55
C ASN A 124 -1.53 -0.24 -12.44
N VAL A 125 -2.86 -0.32 -12.62
CA VAL A 125 -3.78 -0.88 -11.61
C VAL A 125 -3.43 -2.33 -11.22
N TRP A 126 -2.80 -3.07 -12.13
CA TRP A 126 -2.35 -4.43 -11.87
C TRP A 126 -1.38 -4.52 -10.68
N ILE A 127 -0.46 -3.56 -10.53
CA ILE A 127 0.51 -3.55 -9.41
C ILE A 127 -0.23 -3.46 -8.06
N ILE A 128 -1.33 -2.70 -8.02
CA ILE A 128 -2.17 -2.61 -6.81
C ILE A 128 -2.86 -3.95 -6.53
N ARG A 129 -3.39 -4.62 -7.55
CA ARG A 129 -4.02 -5.95 -7.40
C ARG A 129 -3.02 -7.01 -6.96
N TRP A 130 -1.85 -7.03 -7.59
CA TRP A 130 -0.77 -7.92 -7.20
C TRP A 130 -0.32 -7.68 -5.75
N ALA A 131 -0.20 -6.42 -5.32
CA ALA A 131 0.13 -6.11 -3.94
C ALA A 131 -0.95 -6.56 -2.95
N MET A 132 -2.24 -6.45 -3.30
CA MET A 132 -3.34 -6.99 -2.49
C MET A 132 -3.25 -8.52 -2.35
N ILE A 133 -2.90 -9.22 -3.43
CA ILE A 133 -2.66 -10.67 -3.40
C ILE A 133 -1.46 -10.99 -2.49
N ALA A 134 -0.37 -10.22 -2.59
CA ALA A 134 0.80 -10.38 -1.73
C ALA A 134 0.45 -10.19 -0.25
N CYS A 135 -0.34 -9.15 0.10
CA CYS A 135 -0.87 -8.96 1.45
C CYS A 135 -1.70 -10.16 1.93
N GLY A 136 -2.56 -10.71 1.07
CA GLY A 136 -3.31 -11.93 1.36
C GLY A 136 -2.40 -13.15 1.59
N GLY A 137 -1.30 -13.25 0.84
CA GLY A 137 -0.31 -14.32 0.94
C GLY A 137 0.50 -14.34 2.25
N VAL A 138 0.58 -13.22 2.98
CA VAL A 138 1.22 -13.16 4.30
C VAL A 138 0.51 -14.06 5.32
N VAL A 139 -0.82 -14.16 5.22
CA VAL A 139 -1.64 -14.96 6.16
C VAL A 139 -1.30 -16.47 6.10
N PRO A 140 -1.38 -17.16 4.95
CA PRO A 140 -1.01 -18.56 4.88
C PRO A 140 0.48 -18.78 5.18
N LEU A 141 1.36 -17.84 4.80
CA LEU A 141 2.79 -17.91 5.14
C LEU A 141 2.98 -17.98 6.68
N ALA A 142 2.38 -17.07 7.43
CA ALA A 142 2.49 -17.04 8.89
C ALA A 142 1.84 -18.26 9.56
N LEU A 143 0.69 -18.71 9.04
CA LEU A 143 -0.05 -19.85 9.61
C LEU A 143 0.62 -21.21 9.32
N ILE A 144 1.36 -21.35 8.22
CA ILE A 144 2.03 -22.61 7.83
C ILE A 144 3.50 -22.59 8.28
N CYS A 145 4.28 -21.60 7.86
CA CYS A 145 5.71 -21.54 8.15
C CYS A 145 6.00 -21.17 9.61
N GLY A 146 5.12 -20.42 10.27
CA GLY A 146 5.26 -20.06 11.68
C GLY A 146 5.34 -21.29 12.60
N PRO A 147 4.33 -22.20 12.62
CA PRO A 147 4.41 -23.41 13.43
C PRO A 147 5.58 -24.33 13.04
N LEU A 148 5.90 -24.45 11.75
CA LEU A 148 7.04 -25.25 11.28
C LEU A 148 8.39 -24.77 11.84
N ARG A 149 8.49 -23.48 12.20
CA ARG A 149 9.69 -22.86 12.78
C ARG A 149 9.57 -22.59 14.28
N GLY A 150 8.51 -23.11 14.93
CA GLY A 150 8.30 -22.93 16.37
C GLY A 150 7.90 -21.51 16.79
N ILE A 151 7.36 -20.69 15.89
CA ILE A 151 6.90 -19.33 16.20
C ILE A 151 5.58 -19.40 16.99
N PRO A 152 5.47 -18.74 18.16
CA PRO A 152 4.27 -18.79 18.98
C PRO A 152 3.08 -18.12 18.31
N LEU A 153 1.86 -18.48 18.72
CA LEU A 153 0.63 -18.01 18.07
C LEU A 153 0.45 -16.49 18.12
N PHE A 154 0.74 -15.87 19.25
CA PHE A 154 0.59 -14.43 19.41
C PHE A 154 1.51 -13.65 18.46
N TRP A 155 2.73 -14.14 18.22
CA TRP A 155 3.66 -13.50 17.30
C TRP A 155 3.23 -13.70 15.84
N ARG A 156 2.68 -14.86 15.50
CA ARG A 156 2.07 -15.08 14.18
C ARG A 156 0.95 -14.08 13.88
N PHE A 157 0.17 -13.64 14.88
CA PHE A 157 -0.82 -12.57 14.69
C PHE A 157 -0.17 -11.22 14.39
N VAL A 158 1.00 -10.94 14.97
CA VAL A 158 1.81 -9.76 14.60
C VAL A 158 2.24 -9.85 13.14
N ASP A 159 2.76 -11.01 12.70
CA ASP A 159 3.17 -11.21 11.30
C ASP A 159 1.99 -11.03 10.33
N MET A 160 0.82 -11.61 10.65
CA MET A 160 -0.40 -11.47 9.83
C MET A 160 -0.90 -10.02 9.75
N SER A 161 -0.68 -9.22 10.80
CA SER A 161 -1.14 -7.83 10.84
C SER A 161 -0.54 -6.98 9.71
N PHE A 162 0.67 -7.28 9.25
CA PHE A 162 1.28 -6.58 8.10
C PHE A 162 0.44 -6.75 6.83
N GLY A 163 -0.06 -7.97 6.56
CA GLY A 163 -0.95 -8.23 5.44
C GLY A 163 -2.33 -7.59 5.61
N VAL A 164 -2.93 -7.78 6.79
CA VAL A 164 -4.30 -7.30 7.11
C VAL A 164 -4.39 -5.78 7.17
N VAL A 165 -3.40 -5.10 7.72
CA VAL A 165 -3.36 -3.63 7.77
C VAL A 165 -2.86 -3.08 6.44
N GLY A 166 -1.89 -3.73 5.80
CA GLY A 166 -1.33 -3.32 4.52
C GLY A 166 -2.33 -3.34 3.36
N ILE A 167 -3.32 -4.24 3.37
CA ILE A 167 -4.33 -4.31 2.30
C ILE A 167 -5.32 -3.13 2.34
N VAL A 168 -5.54 -2.50 3.50
CA VAL A 168 -6.49 -1.37 3.66
C VAL A 168 -6.18 -0.19 2.74
N PRO A 169 -4.97 0.40 2.74
CA PRO A 169 -4.64 1.50 1.83
C PRO A 169 -4.75 1.07 0.35
N LEU A 170 -4.42 -0.18 0.02
CA LEU A 170 -4.49 -0.71 -1.33
C LEU A 170 -5.94 -0.83 -1.82
N LEU A 171 -6.87 -1.28 -0.97
CA LEU A 171 -8.30 -1.33 -1.29
C LEU A 171 -8.87 0.07 -1.55
N ILE A 172 -8.51 1.05 -0.70
CA ILE A 172 -8.91 2.45 -0.88
C ILE A 172 -8.38 2.98 -2.21
N VAL A 173 -7.10 2.77 -2.49
CA VAL A 173 -6.49 3.17 -3.77
C VAL A 173 -7.17 2.49 -4.94
N HIS A 174 -7.45 1.19 -4.87
CA HIS A 174 -8.09 0.45 -5.95
C HIS A 174 -9.48 1.02 -6.28
N GLN A 175 -10.28 1.34 -5.26
CA GLN A 175 -11.58 1.98 -5.44
C GLN A 175 -11.46 3.37 -6.08
N LEU A 176 -10.48 4.17 -5.65
CA LEU A 176 -10.24 5.50 -6.22
C LEU A 176 -9.76 5.42 -7.68
N ILE A 177 -8.94 4.42 -8.03
CA ILE A 177 -8.49 4.18 -9.40
C ILE A 177 -9.68 3.88 -10.31
N ARG A 178 -10.58 3.00 -9.88
CA ARG A 178 -11.80 2.68 -10.66
C ARG A 178 -12.69 3.90 -10.88
N ARG A 179 -12.81 4.78 -9.87
CA ARG A 179 -13.53 6.06 -10.02
C ARG A 179 -12.85 6.97 -11.05
N LEU A 180 -11.52 7.05 -10.99
CA LEU A 180 -10.74 7.87 -11.92
C LEU A 180 -10.82 7.35 -13.37
N GLU A 181 -10.78 6.04 -13.56
CA GLU A 181 -10.96 5.36 -14.85
C GLU A 181 -12.34 5.68 -15.45
N TRP A 182 -13.40 5.58 -14.63
CA TRP A 182 -14.76 5.92 -15.05
C TRP A 182 -14.90 7.39 -15.49
N GLN A 183 -14.33 8.33 -14.71
CA GLN A 183 -14.34 9.75 -15.06
C GLN A 183 -13.62 10.04 -16.37
N GLN A 184 -12.49 9.36 -16.65
CA GLN A 184 -11.77 9.49 -17.90
C GLN A 184 -12.58 8.95 -19.09
N ALA A 185 -13.26 7.82 -18.92
CA ALA A 185 -14.12 7.24 -19.96
C ALA A 185 -15.30 8.16 -20.30
N LEU A 186 -15.95 8.76 -19.30
CA LEU A 186 -17.04 9.72 -19.51
C LEU A 186 -16.57 10.97 -20.26
N ALA A 187 -15.42 11.53 -19.87
CA ALA A 187 -14.86 12.69 -20.54
C ALA A 187 -14.55 12.39 -22.02
N ALA A 188 -13.94 11.23 -22.30
CA ALA A 188 -13.66 10.79 -23.67
C ALA A 188 -14.93 10.62 -24.51
N HIS A 189 -16.02 10.09 -23.94
CA HIS A 189 -17.31 9.97 -24.62
C HIS A 189 -17.94 11.33 -24.92
N HIS A 190 -17.92 12.26 -23.96
CA HIS A 190 -18.45 13.61 -24.15
C HIS A 190 -17.69 14.39 -25.24
N ASP A 191 -16.36 14.25 -25.28
CA ASP A 191 -15.55 14.89 -26.31
C ASP A 191 -15.81 14.28 -27.69
N PHE A 192 -15.99 12.96 -27.79
CA PHE A 192 -16.39 12.31 -29.05
C PHE A 192 -17.74 12.82 -29.56
N ALA A 193 -18.74 12.93 -28.67
CA ALA A 193 -20.07 13.45 -29.02
C ALA A 193 -20.08 14.93 -29.45
N ARG A 194 -19.08 15.74 -29.02
CA ARG A 194 -18.92 17.11 -29.50
C ARG A 194 -18.29 17.21 -30.89
N VAL A 195 -17.39 16.29 -31.23
CA VAL A 195 -16.65 16.30 -32.50
C VAL A 195 -17.49 15.74 -33.67
N VAL A 196 -18.43 14.84 -33.39
CA VAL A 196 -19.32 14.25 -34.42
C VAL A 196 -20.74 14.79 -34.24
N PRO A 197 -21.20 15.74 -35.08
CA PRO A 197 -22.60 16.18 -35.04
C PRO A 197 -23.51 15.01 -35.39
N SER A 198 -24.64 14.89 -34.70
CA SER A 198 -25.69 13.92 -35.07
C SER A 198 -26.21 14.23 -36.48
N PRO A 199 -26.52 13.21 -37.30
CA PRO A 199 -27.03 13.39 -38.66
C PRO A 199 -28.39 14.09 -38.70
#